data_AF-A0A0E0NA83-F1
#
_entry.id   AF-A0A0E0NA83-F1
#
_cell.length_a   1.000
_cell.length_b   1.000
_cell.length_c   1.000
_cell.angle_alpha   90.00
_cell.angle_beta   90.00
_cell.angle_gamma   90.00
#
_symmetry.space_group_name_H-M   'P 1'
#
loop_
_entity.id
_entity.type
_entity.pdbx_description
1 polymer ?
#
loop_
_entity_poly.entity_id
_entity_poly.type
_entity_poly.pdbx_seq_one_letter_code
_entity_poly.pdbx_strand_id
1 'polypeptide(L)'
;MSKRKTREPKEENVTLGPTVREGEYVFGVAHIFASFNDTFIHVTDLSGRETLVRITGGMKVKADRDESSPYAAMLASQDVAQRCKELGITALHIKLRATGGNKTKTPGPGAQSALRALARSGMKIGRIGKFRVSLIQPKDIEIVICFIYAVDSVCSRLIMLQSSLDIVMIVCLILFAEDVTPVPTDSTRRKGGRRGRRL
;
A
#
# COMPACT_ATOMS: atom_id res chain seq x y z
N MET A 1 -23.04 -47.81 -4.56
CA MET A 1 -21.57 -47.71 -4.46
C MET A 1 -21.23 -46.30 -3.98
N SER A 2 -20.76 -46.12 -2.73
CA SER A 2 -20.35 -44.79 -2.27
C SER A 2 -19.01 -44.44 -2.92
N LYS A 3 -18.90 -43.21 -3.46
CA LYS A 3 -17.64 -42.69 -3.98
C LYS A 3 -16.62 -42.70 -2.84
N ARG A 4 -15.57 -43.51 -2.95
CA ARG A 4 -14.36 -43.38 -2.11
C ARG A 4 -13.85 -41.96 -2.32
N LYS A 5 -13.88 -41.16 -1.26
CA LYS A 5 -13.25 -39.84 -1.21
C LYS A 5 -11.75 -40.05 -1.28
N THR A 6 -11.18 -39.98 -2.48
CA THR A 6 -9.73 -39.95 -2.69
C THR A 6 -9.20 -38.78 -1.88
N ARG A 7 -8.32 -39.05 -0.90
CA ARG A 7 -7.64 -38.00 -0.15
C ARG A 7 -6.67 -37.36 -1.13
N GLU A 8 -6.95 -36.13 -1.55
CA GLU A 8 -6.03 -35.32 -2.32
C GLU A 8 -4.72 -35.17 -1.51
N PRO A 9 -3.54 -35.36 -2.13
CA PRO A 9 -2.28 -35.21 -1.44
C PRO A 9 -2.17 -33.80 -0.89
N LYS A 10 -1.82 -33.68 0.39
CA LYS A 10 -1.50 -32.38 0.99
C LYS A 10 -0.25 -31.88 0.29
N GLU A 11 -0.38 -30.82 -0.52
CA GLU A 11 0.79 -30.12 -1.06
C GLU A 11 1.59 -29.57 0.13
N GLU A 12 2.75 -30.17 0.39
CA GLU A 12 3.73 -29.61 1.31
C GLU A 12 4.23 -28.31 0.69
N ASN A 13 3.85 -27.20 1.29
CA ASN A 13 4.22 -25.88 0.80
C ASN A 13 5.71 -25.68 1.08
N VAL A 14 6.57 -26.05 0.12
CA VAL A 14 8.01 -25.87 0.20
C VAL A 14 8.29 -24.37 0.16
N THR A 15 8.46 -23.75 1.33
CA THR A 15 8.81 -22.34 1.45
C THR A 15 10.28 -22.16 1.11
N LEU A 16 10.56 -21.66 -0.10
CA LEU A 16 11.90 -21.31 -0.60
C LEU A 16 12.44 -19.98 -0.01
N GLY A 17 11.83 -19.48 1.07
CA GLY A 17 12.18 -18.20 1.67
C GLY A 17 13.50 -18.23 2.44
N PRO A 18 14.12 -17.06 2.69
CA PRO A 18 15.34 -16.97 3.48
C PRO A 18 15.11 -17.45 4.92
N THR A 19 16.06 -18.21 5.45
CA THR A 19 16.04 -18.65 6.85
C THR A 19 16.44 -17.47 7.74
N VAL A 20 15.47 -16.73 8.25
CA VAL A 20 15.70 -15.62 9.19
C VAL A 20 15.52 -16.04 10.63
N ARG A 21 16.25 -15.38 11.53
CA ARG A 21 16.10 -15.56 12.97
C ARG A 21 14.83 -14.86 13.45
N GLU A 22 14.28 -15.33 14.56
CA GLU A 22 13.11 -14.71 15.17
C GLU A 22 13.41 -13.25 15.53
N GLY A 23 12.64 -12.32 14.94
CA GLY A 23 12.79 -10.87 15.14
C GLY A 23 13.53 -10.12 14.03
N GLU A 24 14.12 -10.82 13.05
CA GLU A 24 14.68 -10.19 11.85
C GLU A 24 13.61 -10.07 10.75
N TYR A 25 13.58 -8.90 10.11
CA TYR A 25 12.65 -8.64 9.02
C TYR A 25 13.35 -8.79 7.67
N VAL A 26 12.75 -9.58 6.79
CA VAL A 26 13.10 -9.63 5.36
C VAL A 26 12.42 -8.44 4.70
N PHE A 27 13.22 -7.54 4.14
CA PHE A 27 12.76 -6.34 3.46
C PHE A 27 12.63 -6.57 1.95
N GLY A 28 11.47 -6.23 1.40
CA GLY A 28 11.27 -6.02 -0.03
C GLY A 28 10.97 -4.56 -0.33
N VAL A 29 10.88 -4.19 -1.62
CA VAL A 29 10.45 -2.86 -2.06
C VAL A 29 9.12 -2.98 -2.79
N ALA A 30 8.09 -2.29 -2.29
CA ALA A 30 6.79 -2.16 -2.93
C ALA A 30 6.74 -0.89 -3.77
N HIS A 31 6.83 -1.06 -5.08
CA HIS A 31 6.56 -0.04 -6.08
C HIS A 31 5.04 0.04 -6.32
N ILE A 32 4.43 1.10 -5.80
CA ILE A 32 3.01 1.38 -5.99
C ILE A 32 2.89 2.43 -7.09
N PHE A 33 2.41 2.04 -8.25
CA PHE A 33 2.10 2.98 -9.32
C PHE A 33 0.61 3.30 -9.32
N ALA A 34 0.26 4.51 -8.94
CA ALA A 34 -1.11 4.99 -8.86
C ALA A 34 -1.38 6.01 -9.95
N SER A 35 -2.05 5.58 -11.01
CA SER A 35 -2.55 6.45 -12.06
C SER A 35 -4.05 6.70 -11.89
N PHE A 36 -4.61 7.58 -12.71
CA PHE A 36 -6.06 7.82 -12.73
C PHE A 36 -6.84 6.73 -13.45
N ASN A 37 -6.16 5.85 -14.19
CA ASN A 37 -6.82 4.80 -14.97
C ASN A 37 -6.67 3.44 -14.29
N ASP A 38 -5.49 3.14 -13.74
CA ASP A 38 -5.20 1.86 -13.08
C ASP A 38 -4.19 2.05 -11.95
N THR A 39 -4.14 1.05 -11.06
CA THR A 39 -3.20 0.94 -9.95
C THR A 39 -2.39 -0.34 -10.04
N PHE A 40 -1.09 -0.23 -9.82
CA PHE A 40 -0.18 -1.36 -9.86
C PHE A 40 0.53 -1.48 -8.53
N ILE A 41 0.59 -2.71 -8.04
CA ILE A 41 1.32 -3.06 -6.84
C ILE A 41 2.36 -4.07 -7.26
N HIS A 42 3.60 -3.66 -7.13
CA HIS A 42 4.74 -4.41 -7.61
C HIS A 42 5.76 -4.53 -6.50
N VAL A 43 6.00 -5.75 -6.03
CA VAL A 43 6.96 -6.04 -4.98
C VAL A 43 8.21 -6.63 -5.61
N THR A 44 9.35 -6.03 -5.31
CA THR A 44 10.68 -6.44 -5.74
C THR A 44 11.58 -6.73 -4.55
N ASP A 45 12.76 -7.24 -4.86
CA ASP A 45 13.90 -7.20 -3.97
C ASP A 45 14.39 -5.75 -3.71
N LEU A 46 15.38 -5.61 -2.83
CA LEU A 46 16.00 -4.32 -2.49
C LEU A 46 16.71 -3.66 -3.67
N SER A 47 17.29 -4.45 -4.58
CA SER A 47 17.92 -3.94 -5.81
C SER A 47 16.88 -3.38 -6.80
N GLY A 48 15.63 -3.85 -6.71
CA GLY A 48 14.57 -3.50 -7.65
C GLY A 48 14.72 -4.20 -9.01
N ARG A 49 15.56 -5.23 -9.10
CA ARG A 49 15.83 -5.98 -10.34
C ARG A 49 14.95 -7.21 -10.45
N GLU A 50 14.78 -7.92 -9.35
CA GLU A 50 14.01 -9.15 -9.32
C GLU A 50 12.60 -8.89 -8.80
N THR A 51 11.61 -9.33 -9.57
CA THR A 51 10.20 -9.10 -9.29
C THR A 51 9.62 -10.31 -8.59
N LEU A 52 9.11 -10.12 -7.38
CA LEU A 52 8.54 -11.20 -6.58
C LEU A 52 7.05 -11.33 -6.92
N VAL A 53 6.32 -10.22 -6.88
CA VAL A 53 4.89 -10.22 -7.15
C VAL A 53 4.50 -8.95 -7.91
N ARG A 54 3.67 -9.11 -8.95
CA ARG A 54 3.04 -8.01 -9.67
C ARG A 54 1.55 -8.28 -9.83
N ILE A 55 0.72 -7.39 -9.28
CA ILE A 55 -0.74 -7.44 -9.44
C ILE A 55 -1.24 -6.03 -9.71
N THR A 56 -2.23 -5.90 -10.58
CA THR A 56 -2.88 -4.62 -10.89
C THR A 56 -4.34 -4.61 -10.44
N GLY A 57 -4.92 -3.42 -10.32
CA GLY A 57 -6.34 -3.24 -10.02
C GLY A 57 -7.23 -3.90 -11.09
N GLY A 58 -6.88 -3.71 -12.37
CA GLY A 58 -7.58 -4.33 -13.49
C GLY A 58 -7.54 -5.87 -13.52
N MET A 59 -6.58 -6.52 -12.87
CA MET A 59 -6.60 -7.99 -12.75
C MET A 59 -7.72 -8.49 -11.82
N LYS A 60 -8.19 -7.64 -10.89
CA LYS A 60 -9.17 -8.01 -9.86
C LYS A 60 -10.58 -7.59 -10.22
N VAL A 61 -10.73 -6.57 -11.04
CA VAL A 61 -12.03 -6.02 -11.43
C VAL A 61 -12.19 -6.16 -12.94
N LYS A 62 -13.36 -6.64 -13.38
CA LYS A 62 -13.66 -6.87 -14.81
C LYS A 62 -14.14 -5.62 -15.56
N ALA A 63 -14.40 -4.53 -14.84
CA ALA A 63 -14.93 -3.30 -15.41
C ALA A 63 -13.80 -2.28 -15.60
N ASP A 64 -13.60 -1.83 -16.85
CA ASP A 64 -12.52 -0.92 -17.25
C ASP A 64 -12.53 0.41 -16.49
N ARG A 65 -13.72 0.88 -16.09
CA ARG A 65 -13.87 2.13 -15.34
C ARG A 65 -13.38 2.03 -13.88
N ASP A 66 -13.39 0.82 -13.34
CA ASP A 66 -13.19 0.55 -11.91
C ASP A 66 -11.78 0.03 -11.61
N GLU A 67 -10.88 -0.01 -12.61
CA GLU A 67 -9.48 -0.41 -12.49
C GLU A 67 -8.66 0.51 -11.54
N SER A 68 -8.95 1.82 -11.56
CA SER A 68 -8.32 2.80 -10.66
C SER A 68 -8.99 2.88 -9.29
N SER A 69 -10.13 2.22 -9.11
CA SER A 69 -10.96 2.39 -7.92
C SER A 69 -10.19 1.98 -6.65
N PRO A 70 -10.45 2.63 -5.52
CA PRO A 70 -9.78 2.31 -4.27
C PRO A 70 -10.08 0.87 -3.81
N TYR A 71 -11.24 0.33 -4.21
CA TYR A 71 -11.63 -1.05 -3.94
C TYR A 71 -10.78 -2.06 -4.72
N ALA A 72 -10.54 -1.82 -6.01
CA ALA A 72 -9.67 -2.66 -6.83
C ALA A 72 -8.24 -2.71 -6.27
N ALA A 73 -7.69 -1.55 -5.89
CA ALA A 73 -6.37 -1.45 -5.29
C ALA A 73 -6.25 -2.18 -3.94
N MET A 74 -7.31 -2.16 -3.13
CA MET A 74 -7.37 -2.88 -1.85
C MET A 74 -7.30 -4.40 -2.05
N LEU A 75 -8.11 -4.94 -2.98
CA LEU A 75 -8.11 -6.37 -3.29
C LEU A 75 -6.74 -6.81 -3.82
N ALA A 76 -6.19 -6.08 -4.79
CA ALA A 76 -4.87 -6.35 -5.34
C ALA A 76 -3.78 -6.37 -4.24
N SER A 77 -3.85 -5.45 -3.27
CA SER A 77 -2.90 -5.40 -2.14
C SER A 77 -2.95 -6.63 -1.25
N GLN A 78 -4.15 -7.13 -0.97
CA GLN A 78 -4.34 -8.32 -0.12
C GLN A 78 -3.72 -9.56 -0.78
N ASP A 79 -3.93 -9.72 -2.09
CA ASP A 79 -3.34 -10.82 -2.86
C ASP A 79 -1.82 -10.72 -2.95
N VAL A 80 -1.28 -9.51 -3.11
CA VAL A 80 0.17 -9.30 -3.09
C VAL A 80 0.74 -9.68 -1.73
N ALA A 81 0.12 -9.23 -0.64
CA ALA A 81 0.58 -9.54 0.71
C ALA A 81 0.55 -11.04 1.01
N GLN A 82 -0.46 -11.76 0.51
CA GLN A 82 -0.55 -13.21 0.68
C GLN A 82 0.63 -13.92 0.00
N ARG A 83 0.91 -13.58 -1.27
CA ARG A 83 2.05 -14.14 -2.01
C ARG A 83 3.40 -13.75 -1.41
N CYS A 84 3.53 -12.52 -0.89
CA CYS A 84 4.74 -12.08 -0.21
C CYS A 84 5.02 -12.89 1.07
N LYS A 85 3.97 -13.31 1.80
CA LYS A 85 4.12 -14.17 2.99
C LYS A 85 4.58 -15.58 2.63
N GLU A 86 4.06 -16.13 1.52
CA GLU A 86 4.50 -17.45 1.00
C GLU A 86 5.99 -17.43 0.65
N LEU A 87 6.50 -16.30 0.15
CA LEU A 87 7.91 -16.07 -0.15
C LEU A 87 8.77 -15.70 1.08
N GLY A 88 8.17 -15.50 2.25
CA GLY A 88 8.89 -15.15 3.49
C GLY A 88 9.25 -13.67 3.64
N ILE A 89 8.61 -12.76 2.88
CA ILE A 89 8.81 -11.32 3.03
C ILE A 89 7.94 -10.81 4.17
N THR A 90 8.55 -10.17 5.15
CA THR A 90 7.86 -9.66 6.35
C THR A 90 7.66 -8.14 6.34
N ALA A 91 8.57 -7.42 5.68
CA ALA A 91 8.59 -5.96 5.66
C ALA A 91 8.75 -5.41 4.23
N LEU A 92 8.18 -4.24 3.98
CA LEU A 92 8.21 -3.57 2.68
C LEU A 92 8.63 -2.11 2.83
N HIS A 93 9.57 -1.67 2.00
CA HIS A 93 9.83 -0.27 1.71
C HIS A 93 8.87 0.19 0.62
N ILE A 94 8.17 1.28 0.84
CA ILE A 94 7.17 1.76 -0.11
C ILE A 94 7.76 2.87 -0.96
N LYS A 95 7.67 2.70 -2.28
CA LYS A 95 7.93 3.72 -3.29
C LYS A 95 6.64 4.03 -4.02
N LEU A 96 6.07 5.20 -3.76
CA LEU A 96 4.87 5.67 -4.42
C LEU A 96 5.23 6.39 -5.71
N ARG A 97 4.51 6.08 -6.79
CA ARG A 97 4.73 6.67 -8.11
C ARG A 97 3.41 7.08 -8.73
N ALA A 98 3.25 8.36 -9.04
CA ALA A 98 2.23 8.83 -9.98
C ALA A 98 2.74 8.80 -11.43
N THR A 99 1.87 9.12 -12.38
CA THR A 99 2.20 9.09 -13.82
C THR A 99 3.42 9.97 -14.16
N GLY A 100 3.48 11.18 -13.59
CA GLY A 100 4.61 12.09 -13.69
C GLY A 100 4.99 12.52 -15.12
N GLY A 101 6.24 12.96 -15.29
CA GLY A 101 6.74 13.51 -16.54
C GLY A 101 5.95 14.75 -16.93
N ASN A 102 5.45 14.75 -18.17
CA ASN A 102 4.62 15.83 -18.70
C ASN A 102 3.15 15.72 -18.26
N LYS A 103 2.74 14.63 -17.59
CA LYS A 103 1.35 14.40 -17.18
C LYS A 103 1.14 14.90 -15.75
N THR A 104 0.13 14.36 -15.07
CA THR A 104 -0.19 14.65 -13.67
C THR A 104 0.84 14.01 -12.74
N LYS A 105 1.33 14.80 -11.79
CA LYS A 105 2.24 14.36 -10.72
C LYS A 105 1.50 13.92 -9.46
N THR A 106 0.22 14.28 -9.35
CA THR A 106 -0.64 13.84 -8.24
C THR A 106 -0.92 12.34 -8.37
N PRO A 107 -0.73 11.55 -7.31
CA PRO A 107 -1.08 10.13 -7.32
C PRO A 107 -2.59 9.93 -7.50
N GLY A 108 -2.95 8.82 -8.15
CA GLY A 108 -4.35 8.43 -8.35
C GLY A 108 -5.06 7.97 -7.06
N PRO A 109 -6.39 7.75 -7.13
CA PRO A 109 -7.22 7.45 -5.96
C PRO A 109 -6.86 6.13 -5.25
N GLY A 110 -6.32 5.14 -5.97
CA GLY A 110 -5.94 3.86 -5.37
C GLY A 110 -4.61 3.85 -4.59
N ALA A 111 -3.87 4.97 -4.55
CA ALA A 111 -2.62 5.07 -3.80
C ALA A 111 -2.82 4.85 -2.29
N GLN A 112 -3.73 5.63 -1.70
CA GLN A 112 -3.98 5.60 -0.26
C GLN A 112 -4.59 4.26 0.17
N SER A 113 -5.51 3.72 -0.63
CA SER A 113 -6.17 2.45 -0.30
C SER A 113 -5.21 1.27 -0.36
N ALA A 114 -4.28 1.25 -1.34
CA ALA A 114 -3.26 0.20 -1.41
C ALA A 114 -2.33 0.20 -0.18
N LEU A 115 -1.88 1.38 0.24
CA LEU A 115 -1.04 1.54 1.44
C LEU A 115 -1.72 1.04 2.70
N ARG A 116 -2.98 1.46 2.89
CA ARG A 116 -3.80 1.04 4.03
C ARG A 116 -4.03 -0.47 4.03
N ALA A 117 -4.26 -1.06 2.86
CA ALA A 117 -4.51 -2.49 2.71
C ALA A 117 -3.26 -3.34 3.01
N LEU A 118 -2.08 -2.92 2.54
CA LEU A 118 -0.81 -3.58 2.85
C LEU A 118 -0.52 -3.56 4.35
N ALA A 119 -0.72 -2.44 5.03
CA ALA A 119 -0.57 -2.35 6.49
C ALA A 119 -1.56 -3.26 7.23
N ARG A 120 -2.83 -3.28 6.80
CA ARG A 120 -3.87 -4.14 7.39
C ARG A 120 -3.61 -5.63 7.17
N SER A 121 -2.98 -6.00 6.06
CA SER A 121 -2.64 -7.39 5.74
C SER A 121 -1.48 -7.95 6.58
N GLY A 122 -0.86 -7.14 7.44
CA GLY A 122 0.19 -7.56 8.37
C GLY A 122 1.62 -7.36 7.88
N MET A 123 1.82 -6.70 6.73
CA MET A 123 3.16 -6.33 6.26
C MET A 123 3.70 -5.16 7.11
N LYS A 124 4.96 -5.27 7.56
CA LYS A 124 5.63 -4.18 8.28
C LYS A 124 6.14 -3.14 7.29
N ILE A 125 5.94 -1.86 7.58
CA ILE A 125 6.45 -0.77 6.73
C ILE A 125 7.85 -0.38 7.20
N GLY A 126 8.83 -0.48 6.31
CA GLY A 126 10.21 -0.08 6.58
C GLY A 126 10.32 1.44 6.60
N ARG A 127 10.76 2.01 7.73
CA ARG A 127 11.06 3.45 7.84
C ARG A 127 12.26 3.81 6.97
N ILE A 128 12.11 4.79 6.10
CA ILE A 128 13.23 5.38 5.37
C ILE A 128 13.62 6.66 6.13
N GLY A 129 14.69 6.54 6.91
CA GLY A 129 15.25 7.58 7.75
C GLY A 129 15.83 6.98 9.02
N LYS A 130 17.04 7.41 9.41
CA LYS A 130 17.62 7.21 10.75
C LYS A 130 16.69 7.86 11.80
N PHE A 131 15.55 7.26 12.07
CA PHE A 131 14.85 7.38 13.32
C PHE A 131 14.87 5.99 13.92
N ARG A 132 15.83 5.82 14.84
CA ARG A 132 15.87 4.72 15.78
C ARG A 132 14.58 4.81 16.59
N VAL A 133 13.53 4.16 16.13
CA VAL A 133 12.34 3.91 16.96
C VAL A 133 12.58 2.62 17.71
N SER A 134 13.65 2.60 18.48
CA SER A 134 13.47 2.19 19.87
C SER A 134 12.75 3.36 20.53
N LEU A 135 11.57 3.12 21.11
CA LEU A 135 10.67 4.11 21.73
C LEU A 135 9.64 4.75 20.78
N ILE A 136 8.61 3.97 20.42
CA ILE A 136 7.25 4.49 20.67
C ILE A 136 6.78 3.69 21.88
N GLN A 137 7.06 4.23 23.06
CA GLN A 137 6.39 3.81 24.27
C GLN A 137 4.94 4.30 24.18
N PRO A 138 3.97 3.56 24.74
CA PRO A 138 2.53 3.87 24.66
C PRO A 138 2.08 5.14 25.43
N LYS A 139 2.98 6.10 25.68
CA LYS A 139 2.75 7.30 26.50
C LYS A 139 2.51 8.58 25.68
N ASP A 140 2.80 8.60 24.38
CA ASP A 140 2.49 9.75 23.51
C ASP A 140 1.01 9.80 23.07
N ILE A 141 0.20 8.86 23.56
CA ILE A 141 -1.25 8.75 23.29
C ILE A 141 -2.07 9.71 24.18
N GLU A 142 -1.56 10.20 25.31
CA GLU A 142 -2.39 10.94 26.27
C GLU A 142 -2.55 12.45 26.01
N ILE A 143 -1.67 13.09 25.24
CA ILE A 143 -1.74 14.57 25.07
C ILE A 143 -2.78 14.97 24.00
N VAL A 144 -3.04 14.12 23.00
CA VAL A 144 -3.99 14.43 21.91
C VAL A 144 -5.44 14.17 22.32
N ILE A 145 -5.66 13.34 23.35
CA ILE A 145 -7.00 13.00 23.86
C ILE A 145 -7.63 14.20 24.60
N CYS A 146 -6.85 15.08 25.22
CA CYS A 146 -7.38 16.18 26.04
C CYS A 146 -7.97 17.34 25.21
N PHE A 147 -7.47 17.61 24.00
CA PHE A 147 -7.96 18.73 23.16
C PHE A 147 -9.32 18.43 22.49
N ILE A 148 -9.67 17.15 22.32
CA ILE A 148 -10.91 16.72 21.65
C ILE A 148 -12.10 16.70 22.63
N TYR A 149 -11.88 16.51 23.93
CA TYR A 149 -12.98 16.45 24.92
C TYR A 149 -13.55 17.83 25.34
N ALA A 150 -13.02 18.94 24.85
CA ALA A 150 -13.50 20.28 25.24
C ALA A 150 -14.62 20.86 24.35
N VAL A 151 -14.90 20.26 23.18
CA VAL A 151 -15.84 20.85 22.19
C VAL A 151 -17.16 20.08 22.03
N ASP A 152 -17.22 18.80 22.42
CA ASP A 152 -18.39 17.95 22.16
C ASP A 152 -19.09 17.45 23.43
N SER A 153 -19.77 18.36 24.14
CA SER A 153 -20.72 17.98 25.20
C SER A 153 -22.09 17.53 24.68
N VAL A 154 -22.40 17.65 23.39
CA VAL A 154 -23.68 17.17 22.86
C VAL A 154 -23.49 16.60 21.47
N CYS A 155 -23.73 15.29 21.35
CA CYS A 155 -24.29 14.58 20.20
C CYS A 155 -23.49 13.32 19.80
N SER A 156 -24.01 12.18 20.24
CA SER A 156 -23.98 10.87 19.56
C SER A 156 -22.65 10.10 19.49
N ARG A 157 -22.40 9.42 20.62
CA ARG A 157 -21.47 8.28 20.83
C ARG A 157 -21.74 7.13 19.85
N LEU A 158 -20.79 6.88 18.95
CA LEU A 158 -20.17 5.57 18.61
C LEU A 158 -19.41 5.65 17.26
N ILE A 159 -19.65 6.69 16.44
CA ILE A 159 -19.12 6.80 15.06
C ILE A 159 -17.84 7.65 14.95
N MET A 160 -17.53 8.51 15.93
CA MET A 160 -16.40 9.46 15.85
C MET A 160 -15.01 8.89 16.27
N LEU A 161 -14.96 7.73 16.95
CA LEU A 161 -13.69 7.14 17.42
C LEU A 161 -12.94 6.34 16.34
N GLN A 162 -13.62 5.93 15.27
CA GLN A 162 -12.98 5.22 14.15
C GLN A 162 -12.26 6.18 13.19
N SER A 163 -12.79 7.39 13.00
CA SER A 163 -12.29 8.39 12.06
C SER A 163 -11.01 9.08 12.53
N SER A 164 -10.78 9.24 13.83
CA SER A 164 -9.58 9.90 14.37
C SER A 164 -8.32 9.01 14.29
N LEU A 165 -8.44 7.71 14.60
CA LEU A 165 -7.34 6.75 14.46
C LEU A 165 -6.97 6.51 12.98
N ASP A 166 -7.95 6.53 12.09
CA ASP A 166 -7.73 6.46 10.65
C ASP A 166 -6.96 7.69 10.16
N ILE A 167 -7.35 8.91 10.54
CA ILE A 167 -6.67 10.15 10.10
C ILE A 167 -5.22 10.18 10.60
N VAL A 168 -4.95 9.82 11.86
CA VAL A 168 -3.58 9.83 12.41
C VAL A 168 -2.70 8.74 11.78
N MET A 169 -3.22 7.53 11.55
CA MET A 169 -2.49 6.50 10.80
C MET A 169 -2.27 6.89 9.34
N ILE A 170 -3.24 7.50 8.68
CA ILE A 170 -3.15 7.92 7.27
C ILE A 170 -2.12 9.04 7.11
N VAL A 171 -2.15 10.07 7.96
CA VAL A 171 -1.18 11.18 7.92
C VAL A 171 0.24 10.67 8.21
N CYS A 172 0.38 9.74 9.17
CA CYS A 172 1.68 9.16 9.51
C CYS A 172 2.21 8.24 8.39
N LEU A 173 1.36 7.40 7.77
CA LEU A 173 1.75 6.52 6.65
C LEU A 173 2.13 7.30 5.37
N ILE A 174 1.44 8.40 5.07
CA ILE A 174 1.74 9.23 3.89
C ILE A 174 3.13 9.85 3.99
N LEU A 175 3.61 10.17 5.20
CA LEU A 175 4.96 10.69 5.45
C LEU A 175 6.08 9.64 5.34
N PHE A 176 5.76 8.34 5.29
CA PHE A 176 6.77 7.26 5.23
C PHE A 176 7.03 6.69 3.83
N ALA A 177 6.19 7.03 2.85
CA ALA A 177 6.36 6.57 1.47
C ALA A 177 7.32 7.51 0.71
N GLU A 178 8.36 6.95 0.09
CA GLU A 178 9.19 7.73 -0.84
C GLU A 178 8.39 8.01 -2.11
N ASP A 179 8.24 9.28 -2.46
CA ASP A 179 7.69 9.69 -3.74
C ASP A 179 8.78 9.61 -4.82
N VAL A 180 8.62 8.65 -5.74
CA VAL A 180 9.51 8.44 -6.90
C VAL A 180 8.84 8.91 -8.20
N THR A 181 7.91 9.86 -8.12
CA THR A 181 7.32 10.48 -9.31
C THR A 181 8.39 11.09 -10.21
N PRO A 182 8.41 10.76 -11.51
CA PRO A 182 9.39 11.34 -12.42
C PRO A 182 9.10 12.83 -12.60
N VAL A 183 9.98 13.68 -12.08
CA VAL A 183 9.96 15.13 -12.26
C VAL A 183 11.04 15.51 -13.26
N PRO A 184 10.68 15.90 -14.50
CA PRO A 184 11.67 16.33 -15.48
C PRO A 184 12.18 17.74 -15.12
N THR A 185 13.48 18.00 -15.35
CA THR A 185 14.08 19.34 -15.25
C THR A 185 13.45 20.28 -16.28
N ASP A 186 13.45 19.84 -17.55
CA ASP A 186 12.72 20.45 -18.65
C ASP A 186 11.79 19.41 -19.29
N SER A 187 10.53 19.79 -19.51
CA SER A 187 9.52 18.88 -20.05
C SER A 187 9.38 19.03 -21.56
N THR A 188 9.21 17.92 -22.27
CA THR A 188 8.77 17.98 -23.67
C THR A 188 7.31 18.46 -23.76
N ARG A 189 6.85 18.78 -24.98
CA ARG A 189 5.49 19.30 -25.19
C ARG A 189 4.43 18.34 -24.62
N ARG A 190 3.50 18.87 -23.82
CA ARG A 190 2.38 18.10 -23.26
C ARG A 190 1.46 17.56 -24.35
N LYS A 191 0.89 16.37 -24.11
CA LYS A 191 -0.12 15.77 -25.00
C LYS A 191 -1.40 16.61 -24.96
N GLY A 192 -1.69 17.30 -26.06
CA GLY A 192 -2.85 18.18 -26.21
C GLY A 192 -2.60 19.27 -27.26
N GLY A 193 -3.69 19.89 -27.73
CA GLY A 193 -3.59 21.10 -28.55
C GLY A 193 -3.05 22.27 -27.72
N ARG A 194 -2.60 23.34 -28.38
CA ARG A 194 -2.18 24.59 -27.70
C ARG A 194 -3.30 25.15 -26.79
N ARG A 195 -4.56 24.87 -27.15
CA ARG A 195 -5.77 25.29 -26.42
C ARG A 195 -6.24 24.27 -25.37
N GLY A 196 -5.43 23.26 -25.05
CA GLY A 196 -5.74 22.21 -24.07
C GLY A 196 -6.70 21.13 -24.59
N ARG A 197 -7.19 20.30 -23.67
CA ARG A 197 -8.26 19.32 -23.92
C ARG A 197 -9.60 20.03 -23.71
N ARG A 198 -10.38 20.19 -24.78
CA ARG A 198 -11.76 20.69 -24.72
C ARG A 198 -12.68 19.48 -24.61
N LEU A 199 -13.47 19.41 -23.55
CA LEU A 199 -14.50 18.41 -23.32
C LEU A 199 -15.86 19.08 -23.49
#